data_AF-A0A7Y4GZ40-F1
#
_entry.id   AF-A0A7Y4GZ40-F1
#
_cell.length_a   1.000
_cell.length_b   1.000
_cell.length_c   1.000
_cell.angle_alpha   90.00
_cell.angle_beta   90.00
_cell.angle_gamma   90.00
#
_symmetry.space_group_name_H-M   'P 1'
#
loop_
_entity.id
_entity.type
_entity.pdbx_description
1 polymer ?
#
loop_
_entity_poly.entity_id
_entity_poly.type
_entity_poly.pdbx_seq_one_letter_code
_entity_poly.pdbx_strand_id
1 'polypeptide(L)'
;MITRHAILHHLQVSDGGFEREIHRRLADARNMGLHILSDLRDVAPPRADGSFFFYLDPSRILSTLPAESVIRSGDDVARLLLDETNVGCAACGSFGDVNGPRLSFGVPSDLLEAGLKRIVERLNNLRTR
;
A
#
# COMPACT_ATOMS: atom_id res chain seq x y z
N MET A 1 23.27 -24.85 -3.86
CA MET A 1 24.68 -24.51 -3.56
C MET A 1 25.08 -23.12 -4.07
N ILE A 2 24.49 -22.61 -5.16
CA ILE A 2 24.80 -21.28 -5.75
C ILE A 2 24.37 -20.11 -4.85
N THR A 3 23.19 -20.17 -4.23
CA THR A 3 22.66 -19.09 -3.37
C THR A 3 23.53 -18.81 -2.14
N ARG A 4 24.14 -19.84 -1.54
CA ARG A 4 25.03 -19.69 -0.37
C ARG A 4 26.31 -18.94 -0.73
N HIS A 5 26.87 -19.23 -1.91
CA HIS A 5 28.08 -18.56 -2.40
C HIS A 5 27.81 -17.10 -2.74
N ALA A 6 26.67 -16.80 -3.37
CA ALA A 6 26.26 -15.43 -3.67
C ALA A 6 26.04 -14.58 -2.40
N ILE A 7 25.39 -15.15 -1.38
CA ILE A 7 25.17 -14.46 -0.09
C ILE A 7 26.50 -14.20 0.63
N LEU A 8 27.39 -15.20 0.71
CA LEU A 8 28.68 -15.04 1.37
C LEU A 8 29.55 -13.97 0.69
N HIS A 9 29.57 -13.97 -0.65
CA HIS A 9 30.28 -12.96 -1.43
C HIS A 9 29.71 -11.55 -1.21
N HIS A 10 28.37 -11.41 -1.19
CA HIS A 10 27.74 -10.12 -0.89
C HIS A 10 28.09 -9.62 0.52
N LEU A 11 28.05 -10.49 1.53
CA LEU A 11 28.40 -10.13 2.92
C LEU A 11 29.88 -9.77 3.11
N GLN A 12 30.78 -10.35 2.30
CA GLN A 12 32.23 -10.11 2.41
C GLN A 12 32.72 -8.89 1.62
N VAL A 13 32.00 -8.50 0.57
CA VAL A 13 32.45 -7.47 -0.39
C VAL A 13 31.60 -6.20 -0.33
N SER A 14 30.40 -6.24 0.26
CA SER A 14 29.52 -5.05 0.34
C SER A 14 30.13 -3.97 1.24
N ASP A 15 30.18 -2.73 0.74
CA ASP A 15 30.52 -1.51 1.48
C ASP A 15 29.29 -0.83 2.11
N GLY A 16 28.16 -1.53 2.10
CA GLY A 16 26.87 -1.03 2.56
C GLY A 16 26.20 -0.04 1.60
N GLY A 17 26.81 0.29 0.46
CA GLY A 17 26.32 1.30 -0.48
C GLY A 17 24.99 0.92 -1.11
N PHE A 18 24.82 -0.36 -1.42
CA PHE A 18 23.59 -0.91 -1.97
C PHE A 18 22.42 -0.84 -0.98
N GLU A 19 22.67 -1.18 0.28
CA GLU A 19 21.71 -1.14 1.37
C GLU A 19 21.27 0.30 1.63
N ARG A 20 22.23 1.24 1.71
CA ARG A 20 21.93 2.68 1.86
C ARG A 20 21.05 3.20 0.73
N GLU A 21 21.33 2.81 -0.50
CA GLU A 21 20.53 3.20 -1.67
C GLU A 21 19.11 2.64 -1.61
N ILE A 22 18.96 1.37 -1.25
CA ILE A 22 17.65 0.73 -1.06
C ILE A 22 16.87 1.44 0.06
N HIS A 23 17.50 1.67 1.21
CA HIS A 23 16.88 2.39 2.32
C HIS A 23 16.41 3.79 1.92
N ARG A 24 17.23 4.53 1.16
CA ARG A 24 16.88 5.86 0.64
C ARG A 24 15.67 5.79 -0.28
N ARG A 25 15.68 4.89 -1.27
CA ARG A 25 14.55 4.71 -2.21
C ARG A 25 13.25 4.36 -1.50
N LEU A 26 13.31 3.51 -0.48
CA LEU A 26 12.14 3.11 0.30
C LEU A 26 11.63 4.24 1.20
N ALA A 27 12.54 5.04 1.76
CA ALA A 27 12.17 6.24 2.51
C ALA A 27 11.49 7.28 1.60
N ASP A 28 12.03 7.52 0.41
CA ASP A 28 11.46 8.43 -0.59
C ASP A 28 10.06 7.95 -1.03
N ALA A 29 9.93 6.65 -1.36
CA ALA A 29 8.66 6.04 -1.73
C ALA A 29 7.62 6.12 -0.60
N ARG A 30 8.03 5.88 0.64
CA ARG A 30 7.19 6.02 1.84
C ARG A 30 6.70 7.46 2.00
N ASN A 31 7.59 8.45 1.92
CA ASN A 31 7.23 9.85 2.12
C ASN A 31 6.29 10.36 1.03
N MET A 32 6.60 10.05 -0.22
CA MET A 32 5.72 10.36 -1.36
C MET A 32 4.34 9.70 -1.19
N GLY A 33 4.31 8.41 -0.86
CA GLY A 33 3.05 7.70 -0.73
C GLY A 33 2.20 8.19 0.43
N LEU A 34 2.81 8.51 1.58
CA LEU A 34 2.12 9.15 2.70
C LEU A 34 1.57 10.53 2.33
N HIS A 35 2.31 11.31 1.53
CA HIS A 35 1.83 12.60 1.03
C HIS A 35 0.60 12.44 0.14
N ILE A 36 0.64 11.55 -0.85
CA ILE A 36 -0.51 11.29 -1.74
C ILE A 36 -1.70 10.77 -0.94
N LEU A 37 -1.48 9.80 -0.05
CA LEU A 37 -2.55 9.21 0.74
C LEU A 37 -3.14 10.19 1.78
N SER A 38 -2.46 11.29 2.09
CA SER A 38 -3.02 12.34 2.97
C SER A 38 -4.20 13.09 2.32
N ASP A 39 -4.37 12.98 1.00
CA ASP A 39 -5.52 13.53 0.27
C ASP A 39 -6.78 12.66 0.40
N LEU A 40 -6.70 11.49 1.06
CA LEU A 40 -7.88 10.69 1.40
C LEU A 40 -8.75 11.45 2.41
N ARG A 41 -10.00 11.68 2.04
CA ARG A 41 -11.00 12.28 2.91
C ARG A 41 -11.54 11.23 3.86
N ASP A 42 -11.71 11.61 5.12
CA ASP A 42 -12.37 10.78 6.14
C ASP A 42 -11.71 9.41 6.43
N VAL A 43 -10.44 9.22 6.05
CA VAL A 43 -9.62 8.04 6.41
C VAL A 43 -8.52 8.49 7.39
N ALA A 44 -8.21 7.68 8.39
CA ALA A 44 -7.05 7.96 9.25
C ALA A 44 -5.77 7.91 8.41
N PRO A 45 -4.80 8.81 8.61
CA PRO A 45 -3.54 8.79 7.87
C PRO A 45 -2.93 7.38 7.91
N PRO A 46 -2.62 6.76 6.76
CA PRO A 46 -2.10 5.41 6.75
C PRO A 46 -0.78 5.36 7.48
N ARG A 47 -0.61 4.31 8.29
CA ARG A 47 0.64 4.06 9.01
C ARG A 47 1.60 3.29 8.11
N ALA A 48 2.88 3.54 8.30
CA ALA A 48 3.98 2.87 7.62
C ALA A 48 5.08 2.60 8.66
N ASP A 49 4.79 1.69 9.60
CA ASP A 49 5.52 1.47 10.86
C ASP A 49 6.66 0.43 10.72
N GLY A 50 7.50 0.59 9.70
CA GLY A 50 8.75 -0.15 9.57
C GLY A 50 8.76 -1.33 8.59
N SER A 51 7.67 -1.57 7.86
CA SER A 51 7.61 -2.48 6.71
C SER A 51 7.49 -1.71 5.39
N PHE A 52 7.60 -2.40 4.25
CA PHE A 52 7.45 -1.81 2.90
C PHE A 52 5.99 -1.68 2.44
N PHE A 53 5.08 -1.45 3.40
CA PHE A 53 3.64 -1.40 3.16
C PHE A 53 2.97 -0.17 3.77
N PHE A 54 1.97 0.35 3.06
CA PHE A 54 0.94 1.21 3.65
C PHE A 54 -0.23 0.36 4.12
N TYR A 55 -0.75 0.69 5.29
CA TYR A 55 -1.93 0.06 5.87
C TYR A 55 -3.10 1.03 5.76
N LEU A 56 -4.10 0.68 4.96
CA LEU A 56 -5.32 1.47 4.82
C LEU A 56 -6.38 0.96 5.79
N ASP A 57 -7.01 1.88 6.53
CA ASP A 57 -8.18 1.58 7.35
C ASP A 57 -9.47 2.04 6.63
N PRO A 58 -10.23 1.14 5.99
CA PRO A 58 -11.44 1.50 5.27
C PRO A 58 -12.65 1.69 6.19
N SER A 59 -12.54 1.46 7.50
CA SER A 59 -13.68 1.39 8.42
C SER A 59 -14.58 2.62 8.35
N ARG A 60 -13.96 3.81 8.26
CA ARG A 60 -14.71 5.07 8.12
C ARG A 60 -15.45 5.16 6.80
N ILE A 61 -14.81 4.84 5.67
CA ILE A 61 -15.49 4.83 4.36
C ILE A 61 -16.67 3.85 4.39
N LEU A 62 -16.44 2.63 4.88
CA LEU A 62 -17.47 1.60 4.99
C LEU A 62 -18.66 2.06 5.84
N SER A 63 -18.41 2.81 6.93
CA SER A 63 -19.48 3.33 7.79
C SER A 63 -20.34 4.44 7.14
N THR A 64 -19.85 5.08 6.07
CA THR A 64 -20.56 6.15 5.35
C THR A 64 -21.33 5.67 4.12
N LEU A 65 -21.13 4.41 3.71
CA LEU A 65 -21.81 3.86 2.55
C LEU A 65 -23.28 3.53 2.86
N PRO A 66 -24.19 3.62 1.87
CA PRO A 66 -25.58 3.16 2.01
C PRO A 66 -25.66 1.69 2.46
N ALA A 67 -26.72 1.31 3.17
CA ALA A 67 -26.90 -0.05 3.69
C ALA A 67 -26.94 -1.12 2.56
N GLU A 68 -27.34 -0.69 1.38
CA GLU A 68 -27.50 -1.44 0.14
C GLU A 68 -26.17 -1.63 -0.60
N SER A 69 -25.10 -0.95 -0.16
CA SER A 69 -23.76 -1.07 -0.74
C SER A 69 -23.28 -2.52 -0.69
N VAL A 70 -22.70 -2.97 -1.81
CA VAL A 70 -22.04 -4.28 -1.92
C VAL A 70 -20.66 -4.30 -1.26
N ILE A 71 -20.12 -3.14 -0.89
CA ILE A 71 -18.80 -3.00 -0.29
C ILE A 71 -18.98 -2.93 1.22
N ARG A 72 -18.67 -4.04 1.92
CA ARG A 72 -18.90 -4.14 3.37
C ARG A 72 -17.66 -4.54 4.17
N SER A 73 -16.58 -4.89 3.49
CA SER A 73 -15.36 -5.39 4.12
C SER A 73 -14.11 -4.80 3.47
N GLY A 74 -12.97 -4.95 4.15
CA GLY A 74 -11.66 -4.62 3.57
C GLY A 74 -11.32 -5.44 2.32
N ASP A 75 -11.83 -6.67 2.24
CA ASP A 75 -11.66 -7.54 1.07
C ASP A 75 -12.48 -7.03 -0.13
N ASP A 76 -13.69 -6.51 0.10
CA ASP A 76 -14.47 -5.85 -0.95
C ASP A 76 -13.79 -4.57 -1.45
N VAL A 77 -13.17 -3.81 -0.54
CA VAL A 77 -12.35 -2.63 -0.92
C VAL A 77 -11.15 -3.09 -1.76
N ALA A 78 -10.47 -4.16 -1.37
CA ALA A 78 -9.34 -4.67 -2.14
C ALA A 78 -9.76 -5.09 -3.56
N ARG A 79 -10.90 -5.78 -3.69
CA ARG A 79 -11.48 -6.17 -4.97
C ARG A 79 -11.89 -4.95 -5.80
N LEU A 80 -12.53 -3.95 -5.19
CA LEU A 80 -12.89 -2.71 -5.85
C LEU A 80 -11.65 -1.99 -6.43
N LEU A 81 -10.58 -1.89 -5.65
CA LEU A 81 -9.34 -1.25 -6.11
C LEU A 81 -8.73 -2.01 -7.29
N LEU A 82 -8.75 -3.34 -7.26
CA LEU A 82 -8.30 -4.14 -8.39
C LEU A 82 -9.18 -3.89 -9.62
N ASP A 83 -10.49 -4.03 -9.49
CA ASP A 83 -11.45 -4.00 -10.61
C ASP A 83 -11.57 -2.61 -11.23
N GLU A 84 -11.57 -1.55 -10.40
CA GLU A 84 -11.89 -0.19 -10.86
C GLU A 84 -10.68 0.73 -10.98
N THR A 85 -9.55 0.41 -10.32
CA THR A 85 -8.32 1.22 -10.42
C THR A 85 -7.17 0.47 -11.07
N ASN A 86 -7.30 -0.84 -11.31
CA ASN A 86 -6.22 -1.70 -11.78
C ASN A 86 -5.00 -1.63 -10.85
N VAL A 87 -5.25 -1.59 -9.53
CA VAL A 87 -4.23 -1.60 -8.48
C VAL A 87 -4.45 -2.81 -7.58
N GLY A 88 -3.53 -3.77 -7.64
CA GLY A 88 -3.53 -4.94 -6.78
C GLY A 88 -3.05 -4.59 -5.36
N CYS A 89 -3.81 -5.01 -4.36
CA CYS A 89 -3.45 -4.89 -2.95
C CYS A 89 -3.71 -6.21 -2.22
N ALA A 90 -3.00 -6.42 -1.11
CA ALA A 90 -3.20 -7.62 -0.32
C ALA A 90 -4.39 -7.44 0.62
N ALA A 91 -5.43 -8.25 0.41
CA ALA A 91 -6.61 -8.31 1.27
C ALA A 91 -6.22 -8.83 2.67
N CYS A 92 -6.71 -8.19 3.72
CA CYS A 92 -6.27 -8.42 5.09
C CYS A 92 -6.85 -9.70 5.71
N GLY A 93 -7.98 -10.20 5.18
CA GLY A 93 -8.55 -11.49 5.58
C GLY A 93 -7.57 -12.67 5.46
N SER A 94 -6.57 -12.56 4.57
CA SER A 94 -5.50 -13.56 4.41
C SER A 94 -4.43 -13.55 5.52
N PHE A 95 -4.40 -12.53 6.37
CA PHE A 95 -3.38 -12.33 7.41
C PHE A 95 -3.93 -12.34 8.85
N GLY A 96 -5.21 -12.67 9.03
CA GLY A 96 -5.87 -12.70 10.34
C GLY A 96 -6.07 -11.32 10.98
N ASP A 97 -5.83 -10.25 10.23
CA ASP A 97 -6.00 -8.86 10.65
C ASP A 97 -7.21 -8.28 9.93
N VAL A 98 -8.14 -7.67 10.67
CA VAL A 98 -9.38 -7.12 10.13
C VAL A 98 -9.17 -5.73 9.49
N ASN A 99 -7.97 -5.18 9.64
CA ASN A 99 -7.67 -3.80 9.29
C ASN A 99 -7.18 -3.69 7.84
N GLY A 100 -8.13 -3.75 6.90
CA GLY A 100 -8.05 -3.17 5.55
C GLY A 100 -6.88 -3.56 4.62
N PRO A 101 -6.91 -3.14 3.34
CA PRO A 101 -5.92 -3.58 2.37
C PRO A 101 -4.51 -3.04 2.65
N ARG A 102 -3.49 -3.86 2.34
CA ARG A 102 -2.06 -3.49 2.39
C ARG A 102 -1.53 -3.18 1.00
N LEU A 103 -0.84 -2.04 0.87
CA LEU A 103 -0.24 -1.58 -0.37
C LEU A 103 1.28 -1.63 -0.28
N SER A 104 1.93 -2.43 -1.14
CA SER A 104 3.39 -2.46 -1.21
C SER A 104 3.92 -1.22 -1.91
N PHE A 105 4.94 -0.59 -1.34
CA PHE A 105 5.72 0.47 -2.00
C PHE A 105 7.09 -0.01 -2.49
N GLY A 106 7.31 -1.33 -2.56
CA GLY A 106 8.50 -1.94 -3.17
C GLY A 106 8.50 -1.98 -4.71
N VAL A 107 7.67 -1.15 -5.35
CA VAL A 107 7.52 -1.07 -6.82
C VAL A 107 8.22 0.20 -7.36
N PRO A 108 8.44 0.32 -8.68
CA PRO A 108 8.92 1.58 -9.27
C PRO A 108 8.09 2.80 -8.84
N SER A 109 8.76 3.93 -8.59
CA SER A 109 8.15 5.12 -7.97
C SER A 109 7.02 5.72 -8.81
N ASP A 110 7.17 5.69 -10.13
CA ASP A 110 6.18 6.13 -11.11
C ASP A 110 4.90 5.28 -11.05
N LEU A 111 5.04 3.96 -10.97
CA LEU A 111 3.92 3.04 -10.82
C LEU A 111 3.24 3.20 -9.46
N LEU A 112 4.02 3.40 -8.40
CA LEU A 112 3.52 3.67 -7.06
C LEU A 112 2.68 4.95 -7.05
N GLU A 113 3.24 6.05 -7.53
CA GLU A 113 2.56 7.35 -7.58
C GLU A 113 1.25 7.26 -8.37
N ALA A 114 1.29 6.71 -9.58
CA ALA A 114 0.10 6.55 -10.42
C ALA A 114 -0.95 5.62 -9.78
N GLY A 115 -0.53 4.57 -9.09
CA GLY A 115 -1.42 3.68 -8.33
C GLY A 115 -2.11 4.39 -7.18
N LEU A 116 -1.34 5.09 -6.34
CA LEU A 116 -1.88 5.79 -5.17
C LEU A 116 -2.83 6.92 -5.56
N LYS A 117 -2.53 7.69 -6.61
CA LYS A 117 -3.42 8.75 -7.11
C LYS A 117 -4.78 8.18 -7.55
N ARG A 118 -4.80 7.06 -8.28
CA ARG A 118 -6.05 6.37 -8.68
C ARG A 118 -6.84 5.87 -7.47
N ILE A 119 -6.16 5.35 -6.45
CA ILE A 119 -6.79 4.92 -5.20
C ILE A 119 -7.46 6.11 -4.51
N VAL A 120 -6.74 7.22 -4.33
CA VAL A 120 -7.26 8.43 -3.67
C VAL A 120 -8.49 8.96 -4.39
N GLU A 121 -8.41 9.12 -5.71
CA GLU A 121 -9.53 9.56 -6.53
C GLU A 121 -10.74 8.64 -6.36
N ARG A 122 -10.53 7.33 -6.42
CA ARG A 122 -11.63 6.36 -6.34
C ARG A 122 -12.29 6.35 -4.96
N LEU A 123 -11.50 6.30 -3.90
CA LEU A 123 -12.02 6.24 -2.53
C LEU A 123 -12.72 7.56 -2.14
N ASN A 124 -12.24 8.71 -2.61
CA ASN A 124 -12.92 9.99 -2.39
C ASN A 124 -14.27 10.10 -3.14
N ASN A 125 -14.40 9.43 -4.30
CA ASN A 125 -15.61 9.44 -5.12
C ASN A 125 -16.65 8.38 -4.70
N LEU A 126 -16.27 7.42 -3.85
CA LEU A 126 -17.17 6.35 -3.36
C LEU A 126 -18.37 6.88 -2.56
N ARG A 127 -18.26 8.08 -1.98
CA ARG A 127 -19.34 8.74 -1.23
C ARG A 127 -20.38 9.41 -2.12
N THR A 128 -20.03 9.74 -3.36
CA THR A 128 -20.85 10.58 -4.25
C THR A 128 -21.79 9.76 -5.15
N ARG A 129 -21.81 8.44 -4.99
CA ARG A 129 -22.72 7.52 -5.68
C ARG A 129 -23.76 7.00 -4.71
#